data_AF-A0A3M1DLF7-F1
#
_entry.id   AF-A0A3M1DLF7-F1
#
_cell.length_a   1.000
_cell.length_b   1.000
_cell.length_c   1.000
_cell.angle_alpha   90.00
_cell.angle_beta   90.00
_cell.angle_gamma   90.00
#
_symmetry.space_group_name_H-M   'P 1'
#
loop_
_entity.id
_entity.type
_entity.pdbx_description
1 polymer ?
#
loop_
_entity_poly.entity_id
_entity_poly.type
_entity_poly.pdbx_seq_one_letter_code
_entity_poly.pdbx_strand_id
1 'polypeptide(L)'
;MVVRKSREEWKIRANVFDKFTEETLHKLSSQGLFGDLVSAVALGKEANIFTATRGRHTPGHVIVKIYRLENCNFKRMYDYLREDVRYMKTKPQRRAVVFAWAQREYRNLLLAREAVAVPAPLGFRNNVLVMSLIGDERTGVVARQLKDVEIEQPEAYKEKVLSAVRALWQKGLVHGDLSAFNILDKGGEPVFIDFSQAMPRTSPHAKEYLERDLKNIGAYFSRYGVAGDVAEELDRILRASPRAV
;
A
#
# COMPACT_ATOMS: atom_id res chain seq x y z
N MET A 1 38.27 0.59 9.55
CA MET A 1 37.37 0.42 10.72
C MET A 1 36.21 -0.47 10.28
N VAL A 2 36.25 -1.75 10.65
CA VAL A 2 35.20 -2.72 10.28
C VAL A 2 33.98 -2.38 11.12
N VAL A 3 32.95 -1.80 10.50
CA VAL A 3 31.66 -1.55 11.15
C VAL A 3 31.11 -2.92 11.54
N ARG A 4 31.07 -3.21 12.84
CA ARG A 4 30.41 -4.40 13.40
C ARG A 4 28.92 -4.28 13.09
N LYS A 5 28.51 -4.86 11.96
CA LYS A 5 27.10 -5.10 11.64
C LYS A 5 26.46 -5.86 12.79
N SER A 6 25.32 -5.37 13.27
CA SER A 6 24.66 -5.90 14.46
C SER A 6 24.23 -7.36 14.25
N ARG A 7 24.20 -8.16 15.31
CA ARG A 7 23.84 -9.59 15.26
C ARG A 7 22.38 -9.82 14.83
N GLU A 8 21.55 -8.78 14.86
CA GLU A 8 20.16 -8.77 14.41
C GLU A 8 20.02 -8.53 12.91
N GLU A 9 20.83 -7.65 12.31
CA GLU A 9 20.90 -7.45 10.85
C GLU A 9 21.23 -8.75 10.09
N TRP A 10 22.10 -9.58 10.67
CA TRP A 10 22.46 -10.88 10.09
C TRP A 10 21.34 -11.93 10.20
N LYS A 11 20.47 -11.83 11.21
CA LYS A 11 19.31 -12.74 11.35
C LYS A 11 18.19 -12.43 10.35
N ILE A 12 18.01 -11.15 9.98
CA ILE A 12 17.01 -10.75 8.97
C ILE A 12 17.41 -11.24 7.57
N ARG A 13 18.71 -11.22 7.24
CA ARG A 13 19.19 -11.54 5.87
C ARG A 13 19.29 -13.03 5.59
N ALA A 14 19.78 -13.84 6.54
CA ALA A 14 20.28 -15.18 6.23
C ALA A 14 19.24 -16.23 5.78
N ASN A 15 17.93 -16.00 5.93
CA ASN A 15 16.88 -16.98 5.57
C ASN A 15 15.58 -16.36 5.01
N VAL A 16 15.52 -15.04 4.78
CA VAL A 16 14.26 -14.36 4.40
C VAL A 16 14.21 -14.02 2.91
N PHE A 17 15.36 -13.83 2.26
CA PHE A 17 15.44 -13.36 0.88
C PHE A 17 16.21 -14.34 -0.02
N ASP A 18 15.72 -14.53 -1.23
CA ASP A 18 16.51 -15.18 -2.28
C ASP A 18 17.62 -14.26 -2.78
N LYS A 19 18.66 -14.85 -3.38
CA LYS A 19 19.82 -14.12 -3.93
C LYS A 19 19.43 -13.00 -4.91
N PHE A 20 18.36 -13.20 -5.69
CA PHE A 20 17.88 -12.23 -6.66
C PHE A 20 17.31 -10.96 -5.97
N THR A 21 16.59 -11.15 -4.88
CA THR A 21 16.04 -10.08 -4.04
C THR A 21 17.17 -9.33 -3.33
N GLU A 22 18.20 -10.02 -2.83
CA GLU A 22 19.37 -9.38 -2.24
C GLU A 22 20.11 -8.46 -3.24
N GLU A 23 20.33 -8.94 -4.47
CA GLU A 23 20.92 -8.11 -5.54
C GLU A 23 20.05 -6.88 -5.87
N THR A 24 18.73 -7.04 -5.83
CA THR A 24 17.77 -5.95 -6.06
C THR A 24 17.84 -4.90 -4.95
N LEU A 25 17.87 -5.33 -3.69
CA LEU A 25 18.01 -4.46 -2.52
C LEU A 25 19.33 -3.70 -2.56
N HIS A 26 20.44 -4.38 -2.87
CA HIS A 26 21.75 -3.75 -2.99
C HIS A 26 21.74 -2.66 -4.06
N LYS A 27 21.10 -2.91 -5.21
CA LYS A 27 20.98 -1.92 -6.30
C LYS A 27 20.15 -0.70 -5.91
N LEU A 28 19.04 -0.88 -5.19
CA LEU A 28 18.21 0.24 -4.73
C LEU A 28 18.93 1.07 -3.65
N SER A 29 19.62 0.40 -2.73
CA SER A 29 20.43 1.05 -1.69
C SER A 29 21.61 1.83 -2.29
N SER A 30 22.32 1.25 -3.27
CA SER A 30 23.43 1.93 -3.93
C SER A 30 23.02 3.16 -4.73
N GLN A 31 21.79 3.17 -5.26
CA GLN A 31 21.13 4.32 -5.90
C GLN A 31 20.67 5.40 -4.90
N GLY A 32 20.79 5.15 -3.59
CA GLY A 32 20.43 6.11 -2.55
C GLY A 32 18.94 6.18 -2.23
N LEU A 33 18.12 5.22 -2.65
CA LEU A 33 16.69 5.19 -2.31
C LEU A 33 16.45 4.89 -0.82
N PHE A 34 17.33 4.09 -0.22
CA PHE A 34 17.39 3.82 1.22
C PHE A 34 18.84 3.45 1.62
N GLY A 35 19.15 3.45 2.91
CA GLY A 35 20.43 2.97 3.43
C GLY A 35 20.37 1.48 3.76
N ASP A 36 20.26 1.15 5.04
CA ASP A 36 20.16 -0.24 5.52
C ASP A 36 18.74 -0.56 6.01
N LEU A 37 18.33 -1.82 5.86
CA LEU A 37 17.11 -2.34 6.49
C LEU A 37 17.31 -2.37 8.01
N VAL A 38 16.31 -1.90 8.77
CA VAL A 38 16.40 -1.74 10.23
C VAL A 38 15.56 -2.81 10.93
N SER A 39 14.23 -2.80 10.74
CA SER A 39 13.33 -3.71 11.44
C SER A 39 12.24 -4.26 10.52
N ALA A 40 11.77 -5.48 10.82
CA ALA A 40 10.59 -6.04 10.16
C ALA A 40 9.33 -5.41 10.74
N VAL A 41 8.48 -4.86 9.88
CA VAL A 41 7.15 -4.32 10.24
C VAL A 41 6.10 -5.41 10.12
N ALA A 42 6.12 -6.16 9.01
CA ALA A 42 5.20 -7.25 8.76
C ALA A 42 5.86 -8.31 7.88
N LEU A 43 5.70 -9.58 8.26
CA LEU A 43 6.14 -10.72 7.45
C LEU A 43 4.89 -11.44 6.93
N GLY A 44 4.59 -11.23 5.66
CA GLY A 44 3.35 -11.68 5.04
C GLY A 44 3.52 -12.90 4.13
N LYS A 45 2.37 -13.45 3.70
CA LYS A 45 2.33 -14.49 2.67
C LYS A 45 2.78 -13.94 1.31
N GLU A 46 2.39 -12.71 0.99
CA GLU A 46 2.63 -12.11 -0.32
C GLU A 46 3.79 -11.12 -0.35
N ALA A 47 3.99 -10.36 0.73
CA ALA A 47 5.09 -9.42 0.85
C ALA A 47 5.61 -9.34 2.28
N ASN A 48 6.89 -9.00 2.41
CA ASN A 48 7.51 -8.62 3.66
C ASN A 48 7.74 -7.11 3.66
N ILE A 49 7.46 -6.45 4.77
CA ILE A 49 7.57 -5.01 4.94
C ILE A 49 8.64 -4.73 5.98
N PHE A 50 9.61 -3.90 5.62
CA PHE A 50 10.70 -3.49 6.50
C PHE A 50 10.77 -1.98 6.61
N THR A 51 11.18 -1.49 7.77
CA THR A 51 11.73 -0.14 7.88
C THR A 51 13.16 -0.16 7.37
N ALA A 52 13.60 0.96 6.80
CA ALA A 52 14.98 1.18 6.40
C ALA A 52 15.38 2.62 6.70
N THR A 53 16.67 2.88 6.91
CA THR A 53 17.15 4.25 7.00
C THR A 53 16.93 4.95 5.66
N ARG A 54 16.62 6.24 5.68
CA ARG A 54 16.53 7.03 4.45
C ARG A 54 17.92 7.13 3.78
N GLY A 55 17.93 7.36 2.47
CA GLY A 55 19.15 7.44 1.65
C GLY A 55 20.21 8.42 2.19
N ARG A 56 21.46 8.27 1.72
CA ARG A 56 22.66 8.90 2.30
C ARG A 56 22.45 10.35 2.75
N HIS A 57 22.75 10.60 4.03
CA HIS A 57 22.73 11.90 4.72
C HIS A 57 21.37 12.55 4.96
N THR A 58 20.26 11.90 4.62
CA THR A 58 18.94 12.39 5.03
C THR A 58 18.52 11.66 6.31
N PRO A 59 18.33 12.35 7.44
CA PRO A 59 17.78 11.70 8.63
C PRO A 59 16.36 11.22 8.35
N GLY A 60 16.01 10.06 8.91
CA GLY A 60 14.66 9.52 8.87
C GLY A 60 14.60 8.09 8.35
N HIS A 61 13.38 7.58 8.22
CA HIS A 61 13.09 6.20 7.85
C HIS A 61 12.13 6.13 6.66
N VAL A 62 12.26 5.05 5.90
CA VAL A 62 11.40 4.70 4.76
C VAL A 62 10.91 3.27 4.92
N ILE A 63 9.90 2.89 4.13
CA ILE A 63 9.38 1.54 4.05
C ILE A 63 9.90 0.86 2.80
N VAL A 64 10.39 -0.37 2.97
CA VAL A 64 10.80 -1.27 1.88
C VAL A 64 9.83 -2.46 1.89
N LYS A 65 8.92 -2.49 0.91
CA LYS A 65 7.98 -3.59 0.66
C LYS A 65 8.59 -4.54 -0.36
N ILE A 66 8.78 -5.78 0.04
CA ILE A 66 9.45 -6.83 -0.74
C ILE A 66 8.42 -7.92 -1.05
N TYR A 67 7.99 -7.98 -2.30
CA TYR A 67 7.10 -9.04 -2.77
C TYR A 67 7.82 -10.38 -2.87
N ARG A 68 7.19 -11.44 -2.37
CA ARG A 68 7.75 -12.79 -2.39
C ARG A 68 7.61 -13.40 -3.79
N LEU A 69 8.60 -14.16 -4.25
CA LEU A 69 8.56 -14.77 -5.58
C LEU A 69 7.89 -16.15 -5.62
N GLU A 70 7.83 -16.84 -4.47
CA GLU A 70 7.43 -18.25 -4.42
C GLU A 70 6.05 -18.50 -3.78
N ASN A 71 5.65 -17.65 -2.82
CA ASN A 71 4.46 -17.88 -1.96
C ASN A 71 3.29 -16.92 -2.21
N CYS A 72 3.29 -16.21 -3.33
CA CYS A 72 2.20 -15.33 -3.73
C CYS A 72 1.08 -16.08 -4.45
N ASN A 73 -0.17 -15.61 -4.31
CA ASN A 73 -1.28 -16.09 -5.13
C ASN A 73 -1.17 -15.54 -6.56
N PHE A 74 -0.26 -16.14 -7.31
CA PHE A 74 0.10 -15.74 -8.68
C PHE A 74 -1.12 -15.66 -9.60
N LYS A 75 -2.07 -16.60 -9.46
CA LYS A 75 -3.27 -16.62 -10.29
C LYS A 75 -4.09 -15.36 -10.06
N ARG A 76 -4.40 -15.04 -8.81
CA ARG A 76 -5.16 -13.83 -8.44
C ARG A 76 -4.45 -12.56 -8.91
N MET A 77 -3.15 -12.44 -8.69
CA MET A 77 -2.38 -11.28 -9.16
C MET A 77 -2.43 -11.16 -10.69
N TYR A 78 -2.28 -12.26 -11.41
CA TYR A 78 -2.33 -12.26 -12.87
C TYR A 78 -3.70 -11.83 -13.41
N ASP A 79 -4.80 -12.27 -12.77
CA ASP A 79 -6.16 -11.89 -13.17
C ASP A 79 -6.34 -10.36 -13.09
N TYR A 80 -5.98 -9.75 -11.96
CA TYR A 80 -6.00 -8.29 -11.82
C TYR A 80 -5.11 -7.55 -12.82
N LEU A 81 -3.93 -8.09 -13.18
CA LEU A 81 -3.05 -7.46 -14.17
C LEU A 81 -3.65 -7.51 -15.58
N ARG A 82 -4.40 -8.56 -15.92
CA ARG A 82 -5.02 -8.71 -17.24
C ARG A 82 -6.19 -7.75 -17.46
N GLU A 83 -6.87 -7.36 -16.40
CA GLU A 83 -7.93 -6.36 -16.44
C GLU A 83 -7.40 -4.92 -16.61
N ASP A 84 -6.12 -4.71 -16.31
CA ASP A 84 -5.48 -3.41 -16.45
C ASP A 84 -4.76 -3.30 -17.80
N VAL A 85 -5.24 -2.39 -18.65
CA VAL A 85 -4.69 -2.13 -20.00
C VAL A 85 -3.17 -1.88 -20.01
N ARG A 86 -2.62 -1.36 -18.90
CA ARG A 86 -1.17 -1.11 -18.74
C ARG A 86 -0.35 -2.40 -18.65
N TYR A 87 -0.98 -3.52 -18.29
CA TYR A 87 -0.33 -4.79 -17.96
C TYR A 87 -0.88 -5.99 -18.73
N MET A 88 -1.81 -5.82 -19.67
CA MET A 88 -2.38 -6.90 -20.50
C MET A 88 -1.34 -7.78 -21.21
N LYS A 89 -0.17 -7.23 -21.55
CA LYS A 89 0.94 -7.94 -22.22
C LYS A 89 1.88 -8.67 -21.24
N THR A 90 1.59 -8.65 -19.95
CA THR A 90 2.41 -9.33 -18.93
C THR A 90 2.35 -10.83 -19.19
N LYS A 91 3.52 -11.47 -19.30
CA LYS A 91 3.60 -12.91 -19.47
C LYS A 91 3.08 -13.62 -18.21
N PRO A 92 2.39 -14.76 -18.33
CA PRO A 92 1.97 -15.59 -17.19
C PRO A 92 3.17 -16.35 -16.56
N GLN A 93 4.24 -15.63 -16.23
CA GLN A 93 5.44 -16.14 -15.57
C GLN A 93 5.55 -15.52 -14.20
N ARG A 94 5.82 -16.33 -13.16
CA ARG A 94 5.84 -15.91 -11.74
C ARG A 94 6.57 -14.60 -11.50
N ARG A 95 7.82 -14.50 -11.94
CA ARG A 95 8.62 -13.27 -11.77
C ARG A 95 8.04 -12.07 -12.53
N ALA A 96 7.58 -12.28 -13.76
CA ALA A 96 7.02 -11.19 -14.57
C ALA A 96 5.77 -10.58 -13.93
N VAL A 97 4.88 -11.42 -13.38
CA VAL A 97 3.68 -10.97 -12.66
C VAL A 97 4.05 -10.24 -11.38
N VAL A 98 4.98 -10.79 -10.57
CA VAL A 98 5.38 -10.12 -9.33
C VAL A 98 6.01 -8.76 -9.60
N PHE A 99 6.84 -8.64 -10.64
CA PHE A 99 7.46 -7.36 -11.00
C PHE A 99 6.43 -6.36 -11.53
N ALA A 100 5.49 -6.83 -12.36
CA ALA A 100 4.37 -6.01 -12.81
C ALA A 100 3.48 -5.57 -11.65
N TRP A 101 3.31 -6.41 -10.63
CA TRP A 101 2.56 -6.10 -9.42
C TRP A 101 3.19 -4.99 -8.58
N ALA A 102 4.50 -5.07 -8.35
CA ALA A 102 5.25 -4.01 -7.67
C ALA A 102 5.21 -2.69 -8.45
N GLN A 103 5.35 -2.75 -9.78
CA GLN A 103 5.20 -1.59 -10.66
C GLN A 103 3.78 -1.02 -10.61
N ARG A 104 2.75 -1.87 -10.56
CA ARG A 104 1.34 -1.47 -10.47
C ARG A 104 1.06 -0.70 -9.20
N GLU A 105 1.48 -1.22 -8.04
CA GLU A 105 1.33 -0.50 -6.78
C GLU A 105 2.05 0.85 -6.81
N TYR A 106 3.29 0.91 -7.29
CA TYR A 106 4.03 2.16 -7.45
C TYR A 106 3.25 3.20 -8.26
N ARG A 107 2.74 2.80 -9.44
CA ARG A 107 1.98 3.70 -10.32
C ARG A 107 0.64 4.13 -9.72
N ASN A 108 -0.03 3.22 -9.00
CA ASN A 108 -1.29 3.53 -8.35
C ASN A 108 -1.09 4.49 -7.16
N LEU A 109 -0.03 4.30 -6.37
CA LEU A 109 0.35 5.24 -5.30
C LEU A 109 0.67 6.64 -5.86
N LEU A 110 1.35 6.73 -7.00
CA LEU A 110 1.63 8.01 -7.67
C LEU A 110 0.35 8.74 -8.07
N LEU A 111 -0.68 8.03 -8.53
CA LEU A 111 -1.97 8.64 -8.86
C LEU A 111 -2.76 9.00 -7.60
N ALA A 112 -2.78 8.11 -6.61
CA ALA A 112 -3.56 8.28 -5.38
C ALA A 112 -3.07 9.45 -4.51
N ARG A 113 -1.75 9.70 -4.44
CA ARG A 113 -1.17 10.81 -3.65
C ARG A 113 -1.62 12.20 -4.09
N GLU A 114 -2.19 12.33 -5.29
CA GLU A 114 -2.73 13.60 -5.79
C GLU A 114 -4.14 13.89 -5.25
N ALA A 115 -4.77 12.92 -4.56
CA ALA A 115 -6.14 13.03 -4.07
C ALA A 115 -6.33 12.64 -2.61
N VAL A 116 -5.52 11.71 -2.09
CA VAL A 116 -5.65 11.16 -0.73
C VAL A 116 -4.30 10.97 -0.06
N ALA A 117 -4.29 10.94 1.26
CA ALA A 117 -3.10 10.62 2.04
C ALA A 117 -2.68 9.15 1.82
N VAL A 118 -1.47 8.97 1.29
CA VAL A 118 -0.85 7.66 1.04
C VAL A 118 0.66 7.76 1.28
N PRO A 119 1.37 6.63 1.45
CA PRO A 119 2.84 6.63 1.39
C PRO A 119 3.32 7.18 0.05
N ALA A 120 4.24 8.16 0.09
CA ALA A 120 4.86 8.68 -1.11
C ALA A 120 5.76 7.59 -1.73
N PRO A 121 5.48 7.12 -2.96
CA PRO A 121 6.31 6.11 -3.59
C PRO A 121 7.62 6.75 -4.04
N LEU A 122 8.75 6.24 -3.53
CA LEU A 122 10.08 6.80 -3.78
C LEU A 122 10.78 6.13 -4.96
N GLY A 123 10.53 4.84 -5.16
CA GLY A 123 11.06 4.08 -6.27
C GLY A 123 10.74 2.61 -6.15
N PHE A 124 10.89 1.87 -7.24
CA PHE A 124 10.72 0.42 -7.23
C PHE A 124 11.74 -0.23 -8.16
N ARG A 125 12.05 -1.50 -7.91
CA ARG A 125 12.84 -2.33 -8.83
C ARG A 125 12.47 -3.78 -8.63
N ASN A 126 12.19 -4.47 -9.72
CA ASN A 126 11.79 -5.88 -9.71
C ASN A 126 10.63 -6.10 -8.71
N ASN A 127 10.85 -6.89 -7.66
CA ASN A 127 9.87 -7.22 -6.61
C ASN A 127 9.94 -6.29 -5.37
N VAL A 128 10.70 -5.20 -5.41
CA VAL A 128 10.89 -4.30 -4.27
C VAL A 128 10.31 -2.91 -4.57
N LEU A 129 9.50 -2.40 -3.65
CA LEU A 129 8.95 -1.05 -3.65
C LEU A 129 9.45 -0.29 -2.41
N VAL A 130 9.98 0.92 -2.61
CA VAL A 130 10.41 1.83 -1.56
C VAL A 130 9.43 3.01 -1.49
N MET A 131 8.92 3.33 -0.31
CA MET A 131 7.96 4.40 -0.08
C MET A 131 8.21 5.11 1.25
N SER A 132 7.63 6.29 1.45
CA SER A 132 7.75 7.02 2.73
C SER A 132 7.15 6.21 3.88
N LEU A 133 7.72 6.37 5.07
CA LEU A 133 7.13 5.83 6.28
C LEU A 133 5.93 6.70 6.73
N ILE A 134 4.85 6.05 7.15
CA ILE A 134 3.72 6.71 7.79
C ILE A 134 3.81 6.40 9.28
N GLY A 135 3.99 7.43 10.09
CA GLY A 135 4.31 7.30 11.52
C GLY A 135 5.37 8.32 11.92
N ASP A 136 6.26 7.93 12.82
CA ASP A 136 7.40 8.74 13.23
C ASP A 136 8.64 8.41 12.37
N GLU A 137 8.90 9.26 11.38
CA GLU A 137 10.05 9.11 10.50
C GLU A 137 11.39 9.19 11.24
N ARG A 138 11.47 9.85 12.41
CA ARG A 138 12.74 9.99 13.16
C ARG A 138 13.09 8.70 13.88
N THR A 139 12.11 8.05 14.50
CA THR A 139 12.32 6.81 15.26
C THR A 139 12.11 5.55 14.44
N GLY A 140 11.45 5.66 13.28
CA GLY A 140 11.10 4.52 12.44
C GLY A 140 9.85 3.78 12.90
N VAL A 141 9.10 4.33 13.87
CA VAL A 141 7.85 3.73 14.36
C VAL A 141 6.74 3.95 13.33
N VAL A 142 6.16 2.85 12.85
CA VAL A 142 5.04 2.88 11.89
C VAL A 142 3.73 3.16 12.64
N ALA A 143 2.88 3.98 12.02
CA ALA A 143 1.51 4.22 12.45
C ALA A 143 0.72 2.91 12.57
N ARG A 144 -0.21 2.84 13.53
CA ARG A 144 -1.00 1.63 13.76
C ARG A 144 -2.04 1.47 12.66
N GLN A 145 -2.36 0.23 12.30
CA GLN A 145 -3.50 -0.07 11.44
C GLN A 145 -4.79 0.28 12.16
N LEU A 146 -5.76 0.81 11.42
CA LEU A 146 -7.05 1.24 11.95
C LEU A 146 -7.74 0.13 12.76
N LYS A 147 -7.61 -1.12 12.34
CA LYS A 147 -8.17 -2.29 13.05
C LYS A 147 -7.77 -2.35 14.53
N ASP A 148 -6.56 -1.89 14.85
CA ASP A 148 -5.93 -1.92 16.16
C ASP A 148 -6.08 -0.59 16.91
N VAL A 149 -6.79 0.39 16.36
CA VAL A 149 -6.95 1.73 16.94
C VAL A 149 -8.34 1.88 17.53
N GLU A 150 -8.40 2.40 18.75
CA GLU A 150 -9.64 2.87 19.38
C GLU A 150 -9.92 4.29 18.88
N ILE A 151 -11.14 4.51 18.41
CA ILE A 151 -11.53 5.78 17.79
C ILE A 151 -12.45 6.53 18.74
N GLU A 152 -12.03 7.70 19.19
CA GLU A 152 -12.82 8.54 20.12
C GLU A 152 -14.05 9.15 19.46
N GLN A 153 -13.95 9.53 18.16
CA GLN A 153 -15.04 10.12 17.38
C GLN A 153 -15.31 9.28 16.11
N PRO A 154 -15.98 8.12 16.22
CA PRO A 154 -16.16 7.18 15.12
C PRO A 154 -16.85 7.78 13.90
N GLU A 155 -17.88 8.61 14.09
CA GLU A 155 -18.63 9.29 13.03
C GLU A 155 -17.71 10.22 12.22
N ALA A 156 -16.96 11.08 12.93
CA ALA A 156 -16.06 12.04 12.31
C ALA A 156 -14.93 11.32 11.56
N TYR A 157 -14.33 10.30 12.17
CA TYR A 157 -13.27 9.52 11.53
C TYR A 157 -13.79 8.77 10.30
N LYS A 158 -14.98 8.16 10.40
CA LYS A 158 -15.63 7.50 9.27
C LYS A 158 -15.83 8.47 8.11
N GLU A 159 -16.29 9.69 8.38
CA GLU A 159 -16.47 10.70 7.33
C GLU A 159 -15.13 11.09 6.68
N LYS A 160 -14.03 11.16 7.43
CA LYS A 160 -12.68 11.34 6.83
C LYS A 160 -12.34 10.20 5.86
N VAL A 161 -12.62 8.94 6.24
CA VAL A 161 -12.40 7.77 5.38
C VAL A 161 -13.28 7.83 4.13
N LEU A 162 -14.59 8.10 4.27
CA LEU A 162 -15.50 8.20 3.13
C LEU A 162 -15.16 9.36 2.20
N SER A 163 -14.77 10.51 2.77
CA SER A 163 -14.27 11.66 2.00
C SER A 163 -13.04 11.31 1.17
N ALA A 164 -12.10 10.55 1.75
CA ALA A 164 -10.95 10.03 1.01
C ALA A 164 -11.36 9.03 -0.10
N VAL A 165 -12.33 8.14 0.15
CA VAL A 165 -12.87 7.24 -0.89
C VAL A 165 -13.49 8.02 -2.04
N ARG A 166 -14.30 9.05 -1.76
CA ARG A 166 -14.87 9.95 -2.77
C ARG A 166 -13.79 10.66 -3.58
N ALA A 167 -12.76 11.22 -2.92
CA ALA A 167 -11.65 11.89 -3.59
C ALA A 167 -10.87 10.94 -4.51
N LEU A 168 -10.62 9.71 -4.05
CA LEU A 168 -9.96 8.69 -4.86
C LEU A 168 -10.78 8.31 -6.11
N TRP A 169 -12.10 8.15 -5.96
CA TRP A 169 -13.01 7.91 -7.07
C TRP A 169 -13.01 9.07 -8.08
N GLN A 170 -13.05 10.31 -7.59
CA GLN A 170 -12.97 11.50 -8.45
C GLN A 170 -11.66 11.57 -9.21
N LYS A 171 -10.55 11.12 -8.60
CA LYS A 171 -9.25 10.99 -9.27
C LYS A 171 -9.21 9.87 -10.32
N GLY A 172 -10.26 9.06 -10.39
CA GLY A 172 -10.40 7.99 -11.37
C GLY A 172 -9.80 6.67 -10.91
N LEU A 173 -9.66 6.45 -9.60
CA LEU A 173 -9.14 5.21 -9.03
C LEU A 173 -10.10 4.62 -7.98
N VAL A 174 -10.14 3.29 -7.90
CA VAL A 174 -10.79 2.52 -6.82
C VAL A 174 -9.72 1.74 -6.10
N HIS A 175 -9.77 1.67 -4.77
CA HIS A 175 -8.78 0.92 -4.00
C HIS A 175 -8.92 -0.59 -4.21
N GLY A 176 -10.15 -1.11 -4.17
CA GLY A 176 -10.52 -2.49 -4.53
C GLY A 176 -10.18 -3.57 -3.50
N ASP A 177 -9.65 -3.18 -2.35
CA ASP A 177 -9.40 -4.05 -1.19
C ASP A 177 -9.30 -3.22 0.11
N LEU A 178 -10.05 -2.11 0.19
CA LEU A 178 -9.99 -1.20 1.32
C LEU A 178 -10.72 -1.80 2.52
N SER A 179 -10.07 -1.74 3.68
CA SER A 179 -10.58 -2.19 4.97
C SER A 179 -9.75 -1.57 6.09
N ALA A 180 -10.15 -1.78 7.35
CA ALA A 180 -9.37 -1.31 8.50
C ALA A 180 -7.96 -1.92 8.63
N PHE A 181 -7.64 -2.96 7.85
CA PHE A 181 -6.28 -3.50 7.74
C PHE A 181 -5.39 -2.64 6.82
N ASN A 182 -5.98 -1.97 5.83
CA ASN A 182 -5.27 -1.21 4.81
C ASN A 182 -5.39 0.31 5.00
N ILE A 183 -5.75 0.73 6.22
CA ILE A 183 -5.78 2.13 6.66
C ILE A 183 -4.87 2.24 7.87
N LEU A 184 -3.91 3.17 7.83
CA LEU A 184 -3.12 3.55 8.99
C LEU A 184 -3.74 4.79 9.64
N ASP A 185 -3.73 4.84 10.97
CA ASP A 185 -4.08 6.04 11.73
C ASP A 185 -2.82 6.87 12.02
N LYS A 186 -2.72 8.05 11.42
CA LYS A 186 -1.64 9.01 11.70
C LYS A 186 -2.19 10.15 12.55
N GLY A 187 -2.44 9.88 13.83
CA GLY A 187 -2.90 10.89 14.78
C GLY A 187 -4.32 11.38 14.50
N GLY A 188 -5.26 10.45 14.24
CA GLY A 188 -6.64 10.76 13.91
C GLY A 188 -6.89 11.05 12.42
N GLU A 189 -5.87 10.90 11.57
CA GLU A 189 -5.97 11.07 10.12
C GLU A 189 -5.75 9.73 9.38
N PRO A 190 -6.72 9.29 8.56
CA PRO A 190 -6.61 8.03 7.83
C PRO A 190 -5.62 8.16 6.66
N VAL A 191 -4.70 7.21 6.56
CA VAL A 191 -3.76 7.09 5.45
C VAL A 191 -3.96 5.73 4.77
N PHE A 192 -4.30 5.73 3.48
CA PHE A 192 -4.55 4.48 2.75
C PHE A 192 -3.22 3.84 2.32
N ILE A 193 -3.12 2.53 2.45
CA ILE A 193 -1.95 1.74 2.07
C ILE A 193 -2.36 0.53 1.22
N ASP A 194 -1.39 -0.09 0.55
CA ASP A 194 -1.60 -1.26 -0.32
C ASP A 194 -2.51 -1.02 -1.54
N PHE A 195 -1.99 -0.25 -2.49
CA PHE A 195 -2.65 0.05 -3.76
C PHE A 195 -2.38 -1.01 -4.85
N SER A 196 -1.94 -2.20 -4.45
CA SER A 196 -1.56 -3.25 -5.40
C SER A 196 -2.74 -3.82 -6.19
N GLN A 197 -3.94 -3.83 -5.59
CA GLN A 197 -5.19 -4.25 -6.22
C GLN A 197 -6.00 -3.09 -6.84
N ALA A 198 -5.57 -1.84 -6.63
CA ALA A 198 -6.29 -0.67 -7.10
C ALA A 198 -6.43 -0.61 -8.62
N MET A 199 -7.57 -0.13 -9.10
CA MET A 199 -7.95 -0.16 -10.50
C MET A 199 -8.55 1.17 -10.97
N PRO A 200 -8.43 1.48 -12.28
CA PRO A 200 -9.11 2.64 -12.85
C PRO A 200 -10.62 2.57 -12.62
N ARG A 201 -11.24 3.72 -12.38
CA ARG A 201 -12.71 3.87 -12.31
C ARG A 201 -13.41 3.39 -13.57
N THR A 202 -12.73 3.43 -14.71
CA THR A 202 -13.24 2.97 -16.01
C THR A 202 -13.22 1.44 -16.15
N SER A 203 -12.67 0.70 -15.18
CA SER A 203 -12.73 -0.76 -15.16
C SER A 203 -14.20 -1.24 -15.11
N PRO A 204 -14.58 -2.29 -15.84
CA PRO A 204 -15.93 -2.87 -15.77
C PRO A 204 -16.36 -3.24 -14.35
N HIS A 205 -15.40 -3.65 -13.50
CA HIS A 205 -15.65 -4.08 -12.13
C HIS A 205 -15.49 -2.96 -11.08
N ALA A 206 -15.14 -1.73 -11.49
CA ALA A 206 -14.83 -0.65 -10.56
C ALA A 206 -15.94 -0.36 -9.55
N LYS A 207 -17.21 -0.39 -9.99
CA LYS A 207 -18.37 -0.14 -9.12
C LYS A 207 -18.56 -1.25 -8.07
N GLU A 208 -18.39 -2.50 -8.47
CA GLU A 208 -18.50 -3.67 -7.58
C GLU A 208 -17.42 -3.62 -6.49
N TYR A 209 -16.18 -3.31 -6.87
CA TYR A 209 -15.08 -3.16 -5.94
C TYR A 209 -15.24 -1.94 -5.01
N LEU A 210 -15.77 -0.83 -5.52
CA LEU A 210 -16.12 0.32 -4.68
C LEU A 210 -17.19 -0.05 -3.65
N GLU A 211 -18.26 -0.73 -4.07
CA GLU A 211 -19.30 -1.18 -3.16
C GLU A 211 -18.74 -2.13 -2.08
N ARG A 212 -17.85 -3.05 -2.47
CA ARG A 212 -17.15 -3.94 -1.52
C ARG A 212 -16.30 -3.15 -0.51
N ASP A 213 -15.54 -2.16 -0.96
CA ASP A 213 -14.75 -1.29 -0.09
C ASP A 213 -15.66 -0.56 0.92
N LEU A 214 -16.78 0.00 0.46
CA LEU A 214 -17.76 0.68 1.32
C LEU A 214 -18.41 -0.29 2.32
N LYS A 215 -18.75 -1.51 1.91
CA LYS A 215 -19.24 -2.57 2.81
C LYS A 215 -18.22 -2.91 3.89
N ASN A 216 -16.95 -3.06 3.54
CA ASN A 216 -15.89 -3.36 4.52
C ASN A 216 -15.73 -2.21 5.53
N ILE A 217 -15.78 -0.96 5.06
CA ILE A 217 -15.72 0.24 5.92
C ILE A 217 -16.94 0.27 6.84
N GLY A 218 -18.15 0.14 6.30
CA GLY A 218 -19.39 0.14 7.08
C GLY A 218 -19.42 -0.99 8.11
N ALA A 219 -18.98 -2.20 7.74
CA ALA A 219 -18.88 -3.34 8.64
C ALA A 219 -17.90 -3.06 9.79
N TYR A 220 -16.74 -2.46 9.52
CA TYR A 220 -15.79 -2.06 10.56
C TYR A 220 -16.41 -1.03 11.52
N PHE A 221 -17.06 0.00 10.99
CA PHE A 221 -17.66 1.08 11.78
C PHE A 221 -18.95 0.67 12.50
N SER A 222 -19.59 -0.44 12.12
CA SER A 222 -20.74 -1.00 12.84
C SER A 222 -20.42 -1.37 14.30
N ARG A 223 -19.16 -1.73 14.60
CA ARG A 223 -18.70 -2.02 15.97
C ARG A 223 -18.74 -0.80 16.90
N TYR A 224 -18.80 0.40 16.32
CA TYR A 224 -18.92 1.67 17.01
C TYR A 224 -20.35 2.24 16.93
N GLY A 225 -21.32 1.48 16.41
CA GLY A 225 -22.70 1.95 16.22
C GLY A 225 -22.93 2.82 14.99
N VAL A 226 -21.93 2.97 14.10
CA VAL A 226 -21.94 3.97 13.00
C VAL A 226 -21.81 3.34 11.60
N ALA A 227 -22.46 2.19 11.38
CA ALA A 227 -22.38 1.42 10.14
C ALA A 227 -22.68 2.25 8.87
N GLY A 228 -23.66 3.15 8.94
CA GLY A 228 -24.18 3.99 7.84
C GLY A 228 -24.69 3.21 6.63
N ASP A 229 -25.27 3.93 5.67
CA ASP A 229 -25.90 3.34 4.49
C ASP A 229 -24.91 3.26 3.32
N VAL A 230 -24.54 2.04 2.95
CA VAL A 230 -23.63 1.76 1.82
C VAL A 230 -24.27 2.15 0.48
N ALA A 231 -25.56 1.89 0.31
CA ALA A 231 -26.25 2.15 -0.95
C ALA A 231 -26.40 3.66 -1.19
N GLU A 232 -26.74 4.41 -0.15
CA GLU A 232 -26.78 5.87 -0.19
C GLU A 232 -25.40 6.47 -0.53
N GLU A 233 -24.35 5.99 0.13
CA GLU A 233 -22.99 6.47 -0.08
C GLU A 233 -22.46 6.12 -1.49
N LEU A 234 -22.77 4.92 -1.97
CA LEU A 234 -22.44 4.51 -3.34
C LEU A 234 -23.15 5.39 -4.35
N ASP A 235 -24.46 5.62 -4.21
CA ASP A 235 -25.24 6.49 -5.10
C ASP A 235 -24.67 7.92 -5.10
N ARG A 236 -24.32 8.45 -3.92
CA ARG A 236 -23.66 9.75 -3.75
C ARG A 236 -22.34 9.83 -4.54
N ILE A 237 -21.48 8.81 -4.43
CA ILE A 237 -20.20 8.74 -5.16
C ILE A 237 -20.42 8.66 -6.68
N LEU A 238 -21.39 7.86 -7.12
CA LEU A 238 -21.65 7.63 -8.54
C LEU A 238 -22.31 8.85 -9.22
N ARG A 239 -23.12 9.63 -8.49
CA ARG A 239 -23.77 10.85 -8.99
C ARG A 239 -22.85 12.05 -9.01
N ALA A 240 -21.82 12.09 -8.16
CA ALA A 240 -20.83 13.15 -8.18
C ALA A 240 -20.10 13.15 -9.53
N SER A 241 -20.47 14.07 -10.44
CA SER A 241 -19.78 14.24 -11.71
C SER A 241 -18.28 14.46 -11.46
N PRO A 242 -17.39 13.88 -12.29
CA PRO A 242 -15.98 14.24 -12.20
C PRO A 242 -15.86 15.76 -12.38
N ARG A 243 -15.24 16.45 -11.42
CA ARG A 243 -14.82 17.83 -11.64
C ARG A 243 -13.94 17.80 -12.88
N ALA A 244 -14.30 18.59 -13.90
CA ALA A 244 -13.44 18.81 -15.05
C ALA A 244 -12.07 19.26 -14.50
N VAL A 245 -11.03 18.52 -14.85
CA VAL A 245 -9.63 18.87 -14.55
C VAL A 245 -9.20 19.95 -15.52
#